data_AF-A0A822ZAP9-F1
#
_entry.id   AF-A0A822ZAP9-F1
#
_cell.length_a   1.000
_cell.length_b   1.000
_cell.length_c   1.000
_cell.angle_alpha   90.00
_cell.angle_beta   90.00
_cell.angle_gamma   90.00
#
_symmetry.space_group_name_H-M   'P 1'
#
loop_
_entity.id
_entity.type
_entity.pdbx_description
1 polymer ?
#
loop_
_entity_poly.entity_id
_entity_poly.type
_entity_poly.pdbx_seq_one_letter_code
_entity_poly.pdbx_strand_id
1 'polypeptide(L)'
;MFVSGSCDATARLWDTRIASRAVRTFHGHEGDVNTVKFFPDGQRFGTGSGDGTCRLFDMRTGHQLQVYHQQHAAADGEVPHVTSIAFSISGRLLFAAYSNNDCYVWDTLVAKVCKLVICIKFNPSDHIVTSFYKRLTPKSLTFPPPKKGKFHLSPLYFT
;
A
#
# COMPACT_ATOMS: atom_id res chain seq x y z
N MET A 1 13.81 -16.81 3.50
CA MET A 1 12.46 -16.64 4.08
C MET A 1 11.57 -15.95 3.06
N PHE A 2 10.28 -16.25 3.06
CA PHE A 2 9.29 -15.53 2.24
C PHE A 2 8.02 -15.29 3.06
N VAL A 3 7.20 -14.32 2.65
CA VAL A 3 5.91 -14.03 3.26
C VAL A 3 4.80 -14.27 2.24
N SER A 4 3.70 -14.89 2.66
CA SER A 4 2.50 -15.08 1.86
C SER A 4 1.30 -14.39 2.51
N GLY A 5 0.38 -13.84 1.71
CA GLY A 5 -0.97 -13.49 2.13
C GLY A 5 -1.96 -14.62 1.79
N SER A 6 -3.10 -14.66 2.46
CA SER A 6 -4.13 -15.68 2.25
C SER A 6 -5.54 -15.11 2.40
N CYS A 7 -6.52 -15.80 1.79
CA CYS A 7 -7.95 -15.53 1.94
C CYS A 7 -8.48 -15.81 3.37
N ASP A 8 -7.69 -16.47 4.23
CA ASP A 8 -8.04 -16.65 5.64
C ASP A 8 -7.74 -15.41 6.52
N ALA A 9 -7.57 -14.24 5.88
CA ALA A 9 -7.22 -12.96 6.48
C ALA A 9 -5.87 -12.94 7.23
N THR A 10 -4.98 -13.91 6.98
CA THR A 10 -3.65 -13.95 7.58
C THR A 10 -2.53 -13.73 6.57
N ALA A 11 -1.42 -13.18 7.06
CA ALA A 11 -0.12 -13.30 6.41
C ALA A 11 0.75 -14.30 7.16
N ARG A 12 1.65 -15.00 6.47
CA ARG A 12 2.51 -16.04 7.06
C ARG A 12 3.95 -15.89 6.61
N LEU A 13 4.89 -15.96 7.56
CA LEU A 13 6.33 -16.00 7.30
C LEU A 13 6.80 -17.44 7.27
N TRP A 14 7.58 -17.79 6.25
CA TRP A 14 8.07 -19.13 5.99
C TRP A 14 9.60 -19.13 5.93
N ASP A 15 10.20 -20.13 6.57
CA ASP A 15 11.61 -20.46 6.39
C ASP A 15 11.75 -21.73 5.56
N THR A 16 12.27 -21.56 4.34
CA THR A 16 12.50 -22.66 3.39
C THR A 16 13.53 -23.67 3.90
N ARG A 17 14.32 -23.32 4.93
CA ARG A 17 15.29 -24.23 5.55
C ARG A 17 14.66 -25.23 6.52
N ILE A 18 13.46 -24.93 7.03
CA ILE A 18 12.81 -25.70 8.11
C ILE A 18 11.51 -26.39 7.63
N ALA A 19 11.09 -26.11 6.38
CA ALA A 19 10.20 -26.84 5.46
C ALA A 19 8.80 -27.35 5.91
N SER A 20 8.46 -27.42 7.20
CA SER A 20 7.23 -28.11 7.64
C SER A 20 6.13 -27.21 8.21
N ARG A 21 6.40 -25.93 8.49
CA ARG A 21 5.39 -25.01 9.02
C ARG A 21 5.76 -23.54 8.82
N ALA A 22 4.75 -22.67 8.85
CA ALA A 22 4.96 -21.25 8.99
C ALA A 22 5.74 -20.96 10.29
N VAL A 23 6.77 -20.13 10.19
CA VAL A 23 7.55 -19.65 11.34
C VAL A 23 6.69 -18.73 12.19
N ARG A 24 5.81 -17.95 11.53
CA ARG A 24 4.92 -17.02 12.19
C ARG A 24 3.68 -16.74 11.33
N THR A 25 2.55 -16.55 12.01
CA THR A 25 1.29 -16.08 11.41
C THR A 25 0.98 -14.69 11.95
N PHE A 26 0.66 -13.77 11.07
CA PHE A 26 0.31 -12.38 11.35
C PHE A 26 -1.18 -12.21 11.13
N HIS A 27 -1.88 -11.84 12.20
CA HIS A 27 -3.31 -11.62 12.22
C HIS A 27 -3.61 -10.12 12.29
N GLY A 28 -4.87 -9.78 12.07
CA GLY A 28 -5.38 -8.43 12.29
C GLY A 28 -6.33 -7.99 11.20
N HIS A 29 -6.10 -8.43 9.96
CA HIS A 29 -7.04 -8.19 8.88
C HIS A 29 -8.37 -8.90 9.12
N GLU A 30 -9.45 -8.31 8.63
CA GLU A 30 -10.81 -8.85 8.71
C GLU A 30 -11.29 -9.43 7.37
N GLY A 31 -10.45 -9.34 6.33
CA GLY A 31 -10.69 -9.93 5.02
C GLY A 31 -9.39 -10.38 4.36
N ASP A 32 -9.51 -10.96 3.16
CA ASP A 32 -8.43 -11.55 2.39
C ASP A 32 -7.18 -10.68 2.33
N VAL A 33 -6.01 -11.26 2.54
CA VAL A 33 -4.73 -10.58 2.32
C VAL A 33 -4.33 -10.72 0.86
N ASN A 34 -4.71 -9.73 0.06
CA ASN A 34 -4.53 -9.73 -1.40
C ASN A 34 -3.09 -9.50 -1.83
N THR A 35 -2.30 -8.78 -1.02
CA THR A 35 -0.95 -8.38 -1.41
C THR A 35 0.00 -8.29 -0.22
N VAL A 36 1.26 -8.62 -0.48
CA VAL A 36 2.37 -8.54 0.47
C VAL A 36 3.57 -7.90 -0.23
N LYS A 37 4.26 -6.99 0.47
CA LYS A 37 5.54 -6.40 0.02
C LYS A 37 6.50 -6.23 1.18
N PHE A 38 7.75 -6.62 0.98
CA PHE A 38 8.80 -6.32 1.95
C PHE A 38 9.04 -4.81 2.00
N PHE A 39 9.32 -4.34 3.21
CA PHE A 39 9.85 -3.01 3.41
C PHE A 39 11.34 -2.99 3.00
N PRO A 40 11.90 -1.86 2.53
CA PRO A 40 13.29 -1.81 2.07
C PRO A 40 14.37 -2.21 3.10
N ASP A 41 14.06 -2.16 4.39
CA ASP A 41 14.97 -2.60 5.46
C ASP A 41 15.07 -4.12 5.59
N GLY A 42 14.21 -4.88 4.90
CA GLY A 42 14.16 -6.33 4.96
C GLY A 42 13.76 -6.91 6.32
N GLN A 43 13.32 -6.08 7.28
CA GLN A 43 12.87 -6.50 8.61
C GLN A 43 11.38 -6.31 8.81
N ARG A 44 10.76 -5.44 8.00
CA ARG A 44 9.32 -5.21 7.99
C ARG A 44 8.70 -5.65 6.67
N PHE A 45 7.38 -5.78 6.67
CA PHE A 45 6.61 -5.95 5.45
C PHE A 45 5.24 -5.29 5.60
N GLY A 46 4.69 -4.85 4.47
CA GLY A 46 3.34 -4.37 4.34
C GLY A 46 2.42 -5.45 3.80
N THR A 47 1.15 -5.36 4.18
CA THR A 47 0.05 -6.12 3.60
C THR A 47 -1.07 -5.17 3.16
N GLY A 48 -1.81 -5.57 2.14
CA GLY A 48 -3.05 -4.92 1.72
C GLY A 48 -4.17 -5.95 1.66
N SER A 49 -5.37 -5.58 2.12
CA SER A 49 -6.49 -6.51 2.29
C SER A 49 -7.81 -6.06 1.68
N GLY A 50 -8.70 -7.04 1.50
CA GLY A 50 -10.13 -6.84 1.24
C GLY A 50 -10.85 -6.02 2.32
N ASP A 51 -10.31 -5.91 3.52
CA ASP A 51 -10.86 -5.02 4.57
C ASP A 51 -10.61 -3.52 4.32
N GLY A 52 -9.99 -3.16 3.20
CA GLY A 52 -9.68 -1.78 2.82
C GLY A 52 -8.53 -1.15 3.60
N THR A 53 -7.83 -1.93 4.43
CA THR A 53 -6.66 -1.46 5.19
C THR A 53 -5.36 -1.96 4.58
N CYS A 54 -4.33 -1.13 4.71
CA CYS A 54 -2.95 -1.61 4.63
C CYS A 54 -2.40 -1.74 6.05
N ARG A 55 -1.57 -2.75 6.31
CA ARG A 55 -0.93 -2.94 7.62
C ARG A 55 0.57 -3.11 7.45
N LEU A 56 1.34 -2.58 8.40
CA LEU A 56 2.79 -2.74 8.47
C LEU A 56 3.12 -3.64 9.66
N PHE A 57 3.96 -4.65 9.44
CA PHE A 57 4.35 -5.61 10.45
C PHE A 57 5.87 -5.67 10.62
N ASP A 58 6.30 -5.95 11.84
CA ASP A 58 7.68 -6.34 12.16
C ASP A 58 7.80 -7.87 12.06
N MET A 59 8.70 -8.36 11.20
CA MET A 59 8.83 -9.80 10.96
C MET A 59 9.38 -10.56 12.17
N ARG A 60 10.31 -9.95 12.89
CA ARG A 60 11.05 -10.60 13.96
C ARG A 60 10.13 -10.85 15.16
N THR A 61 9.42 -9.81 15.56
CA THR A 61 8.56 -9.80 16.73
C THR A 61 7.16 -10.32 16.43
N GLY A 62 6.66 -10.13 15.20
CA GLY A 62 5.28 -10.44 14.86
C GLY A 62 4.29 -9.32 15.13
N HIS A 63 4.74 -8.18 15.65
CA HIS A 63 3.84 -7.09 16.00
C HIS A 63 3.39 -6.33 14.76
N GLN A 64 2.12 -5.95 14.77
CA GLN A 64 1.60 -4.92 13.89
C GLN A 64 2.13 -3.56 14.36
N LEU A 65 2.83 -2.87 13.47
CA LEU A 65 3.42 -1.57 13.73
C LEU A 65 2.46 -0.43 13.37
N GLN A 66 1.70 -0.59 12.29
CA GLN A 66 0.84 0.48 11.78
C GLN A 66 -0.36 -0.08 11.02
N VAL A 67 -1.48 0.65 11.08
CA VAL A 67 -2.64 0.46 10.20
C VAL A 67 -2.87 1.74 9.42
N TYR A 68 -3.15 1.59 8.13
CA TYR A 68 -3.48 2.67 7.22
C TYR A 68 -4.91 2.45 6.71
N HIS A 69 -5.82 3.31 7.16
CA HIS A 69 -7.23 3.27 6.77
C HIS A 69 -7.47 4.23 5.62
N GLN A 70 -8.13 3.79 4.56
CA GLN A 70 -8.61 4.74 3.56
C GLN A 70 -9.55 5.79 4.20
N GLN A 71 -9.47 7.04 3.74
CA GLN A 71 -10.25 8.13 4.34
C GLN A 71 -11.63 8.29 3.72
N HIS A 72 -11.90 7.70 2.55
CA HIS A 72 -13.20 7.82 1.87
C HIS A 72 -13.78 6.43 1.57
N ALA A 73 -15.04 6.23 1.97
CA ALA A 73 -15.84 5.11 1.47
C ALA A 73 -16.23 5.37 0.01
N ALA A 74 -16.45 4.30 -0.76
CA ALA A 74 -17.02 4.46 -2.10
C ALA A 74 -18.43 5.06 -2.01
N ALA A 75 -18.90 5.67 -3.10
CA ALA A 75 -20.17 6.40 -3.12
C ALA A 75 -21.39 5.52 -2.84
N ASP A 76 -21.25 4.20 -2.99
CA ASP A 76 -22.23 3.14 -2.72
C ASP A 76 -22.14 2.58 -1.28
N GLY A 77 -21.19 3.06 -0.47
CA GLY A 77 -20.93 2.56 0.88
C GLY A 77 -20.06 1.30 0.93
N GLU A 78 -19.61 0.78 -0.21
CA GLU A 78 -18.65 -0.32 -0.25
C GLU A 78 -17.27 0.15 0.21
N VAL A 79 -16.52 -0.75 0.86
CA VAL A 79 -15.13 -0.50 1.25
C VAL A 79 -14.23 -1.00 0.12
N PRO A 80 -13.63 -0.10 -0.69
CA PRO A 80 -12.66 -0.50 -1.68
C PRO A 80 -11.56 -1.40 -1.09
N HIS A 81 -11.37 -2.54 -1.72
CA HIS A 81 -10.33 -3.49 -1.34
C HIS A 81 -8.96 -2.98 -1.79
N VAL A 82 -7.92 -3.19 -0.99
CA VAL A 82 -6.54 -2.93 -1.43
C VAL A 82 -6.15 -4.03 -2.41
N THR A 83 -5.80 -3.63 -3.64
CA THR A 83 -5.41 -4.54 -4.72
C THR A 83 -3.89 -4.68 -4.82
N SER A 84 -3.15 -3.62 -4.50
CA SER A 84 -1.69 -3.64 -4.54
C SER A 84 -1.09 -2.59 -3.62
N ILE A 85 0.13 -2.86 -3.16
CA ILE A 85 0.94 -1.92 -2.39
C ILE A 85 2.36 -1.87 -2.92
N ALA A 86 3.07 -0.79 -2.64
CA ALA A 86 4.52 -0.65 -2.86
C ALA A 86 5.13 0.32 -1.84
N PHE A 87 6.40 0.12 -1.50
CA PHE A 87 7.17 1.08 -0.71
C PHE A 87 8.13 1.86 -1.60
N SER A 88 8.36 3.14 -1.29
CA SER A 88 9.51 3.86 -1.85
C SER A 88 10.81 3.24 -1.35
N ILE A 89 11.91 3.36 -2.11
CA ILE A 89 13.24 2.86 -1.70
C ILE A 89 13.69 3.33 -0.30
N SER A 90 13.33 4.56 0.09
CA SER A 90 13.65 5.10 1.42
C SER A 90 12.78 4.52 2.54
N GLY A 91 11.75 3.74 2.19
CA GLY A 91 10.72 3.26 3.09
C GLY A 91 9.74 4.33 3.58
N ARG A 92 9.96 5.60 3.26
CA ARG A 92 9.16 6.72 3.78
C ARG A 92 7.73 6.74 3.25
N LEU A 93 7.52 6.31 2.01
CA LEU A 93 6.21 6.32 1.39
C LEU A 93 5.68 4.92 1.17
N LEU A 94 4.42 4.71 1.54
CA LEU A 94 3.61 3.56 1.15
C LEU A 94 2.61 4.02 0.09
N PHE A 95 2.61 3.37 -1.06
CA PHE A 95 1.63 3.54 -2.12
C PHE A 95 0.66 2.37 -2.04
N ALA A 96 -0.63 2.66 -2.00
CA ALA A 96 -1.69 1.66 -1.97
C ALA A 96 -2.69 1.94 -3.07
N ALA A 97 -2.95 0.95 -3.92
CA ALA A 97 -3.95 0.98 -4.98
C ALA A 97 -5.18 0.19 -4.54
N TYR A 98 -6.36 0.69 -4.89
CA TYR A 98 -7.65 0.18 -4.43
C TYR A 98 -8.52 -0.26 -5.61
N SER A 99 -9.51 -1.12 -5.35
CA SER A 99 -10.43 -1.65 -6.37
C SER A 99 -11.29 -0.57 -7.04
N ASN A 100 -11.49 0.56 -6.38
CA ASN A 100 -12.21 1.72 -6.90
C ASN A 100 -11.36 2.63 -7.82
N ASN A 101 -10.16 2.19 -8.21
CA ASN A 101 -9.18 2.93 -9.01
C ASN A 101 -8.50 4.11 -8.30
N ASP A 102 -8.75 4.33 -7.00
CA ASP A 102 -7.98 5.30 -6.23
C ASP A 102 -6.61 4.74 -5.84
N CYS A 103 -5.62 5.63 -5.69
CA CYS A 103 -4.39 5.31 -4.99
C CYS A 103 -4.11 6.32 -3.87
N TYR A 104 -3.76 5.82 -2.69
CA TYR A 104 -3.35 6.62 -1.56
C TYR A 104 -1.86 6.51 -1.31
N VAL A 105 -1.24 7.63 -0.93
CA VAL A 105 0.15 7.67 -0.51
C VAL A 105 0.23 8.08 0.95
N TRP A 106 0.86 7.23 1.75
CA TRP A 106 1.04 7.40 3.18
C TRP A 106 2.51 7.68 3.49
N ASP A 107 2.78 8.61 4.41
CA ASP A 107 4.08 8.68 5.05
C ASP A 107 4.13 7.66 6.19
N THR A 108 5.07 6.73 6.11
CA THR A 108 5.19 5.59 7.04
C THR A 108 5.75 5.99 8.41
N LEU A 109 6.40 7.16 8.52
CA LEU A 109 6.90 7.70 9.79
C LEU A 109 5.82 8.45 10.55
N VAL A 110 4.98 9.20 9.83
CA VAL A 110 3.98 10.10 10.44
C VAL A 110 2.58 9.47 10.47
N ALA A 111 2.37 8.36 9.74
CA ALA A 111 1.09 7.68 9.59
C ALA A 111 -0.06 8.57 9.10
N LYS A 112 0.25 9.60 8.32
CA LYS A 112 -0.73 10.52 7.72
C LYS A 112 -0.75 10.36 6.21
N VAL A 113 -1.93 10.53 5.61
CA VAL A 113 -2.09 10.62 4.16
C VAL A 113 -1.30 11.81 3.66
N CYS A 114 -0.38 11.58 2.74
CA CYS A 114 0.44 12.63 2.16
C CYS A 114 -0.10 13.16 0.83
N LYS A 115 -0.87 12.38 0.05
CA LYS A 115 -1.57 12.79 -1.19
C LYS A 115 -2.45 11.65 -1.74
N LEU A 116 -3.52 12.02 -2.45
CA LEU A 116 -4.21 11.13 -3.40
C LEU A 116 -3.45 11.12 -4.74
N VAL A 117 -3.13 9.93 -5.25
CA VAL A 117 -2.48 9.71 -6.55
C VAL A 117 -3.53 9.07 -7.46
N ILE A 118 -3.77 9.67 -8.63
CA ILE A 118 -4.90 9.30 -9.50
C ILE A 118 -4.45 8.33 -10.62
N CYS A 119 -3.13 8.14 -10.80
CA CYS A 119 -2.63 7.21 -11.79
C CYS A 119 -1.22 6.73 -11.46
N ILE A 120 -1.06 5.41 -11.44
CA ILE A 120 0.22 4.73 -11.45
C ILE A 120 0.37 4.03 -12.81
N LYS A 121 1.40 4.38 -13.60
CA LYS A 121 1.74 3.66 -14.83
C LYS A 121 3.00 2.83 -14.62
N PHE A 122 2.89 1.55 -14.92
CA PHE A 122 4.03 0.62 -14.95
C PHE A 122 4.70 0.70 -16.32
N ASN A 123 6.00 0.99 -16.37
CA ASN A 123 6.79 0.82 -17.59
C ASN A 123 7.53 -0.53 -17.54
N PRO A 124 7.20 -1.50 -18.42
CA PRO A 124 7.83 -2.82 -18.43
C PRO A 124 9.33 -2.82 -18.73
N SER A 125 9.87 -1.77 -19.37
CA SER A 125 11.28 -1.75 -19.78
C SER A 125 12.25 -1.37 -18.66
N ASP A 126 11.80 -0.58 -17.68
CA ASP A 126 12.71 0.11 -16.75
C ASP A 126 12.41 -0.17 -15.27
N HIS A 127 11.40 -0.98 -14.96
CA HIS A 127 10.86 -1.15 -13.59
C HIS A 127 10.41 0.16 -12.93
N ILE A 128 10.24 1.25 -13.71
CA ILE A 128 9.85 2.56 -13.21
C ILE A 128 8.32 2.63 -13.12
N VAL A 129 7.86 3.02 -11.93
CA VAL A 129 6.47 3.36 -11.68
C VAL A 129 6.32 4.87 -11.84
N THR A 130 5.72 5.34 -12.92
CA THR A 130 5.44 6.78 -13.07
C THR A 130 4.10 7.08 -12.41
N SER A 131 4.13 7.77 -11.26
CA SER A 131 2.93 8.21 -10.56
C SER A 131 2.60 9.67 -10.89
N PHE A 132 1.34 9.94 -11.24
CA PHE A 132 0.82 11.31 -11.40
C PHE A 132 0.06 11.71 -10.14
N TYR A 133 0.53 12.73 -9.41
CA TYR A 133 -0.18 13.25 -8.24
C TYR A 133 -0.87 14.58 -8.55
N LYS A 134 -2.11 14.73 -8.05
CA LYS A 134 -2.75 16.04 -7.92
C LYS A 134 -2.54 16.50 -6.48
N ARG A 135 -1.83 17.62 -6.28
CA ARG A 135 -1.66 18.21 -4.95
C ARG A 135 -3.01 18.76 -4.51
N LEU A 136 -3.70 18.07 -3.60
CA LEU A 136 -4.87 18.65 -2.91
C LEU A 136 -4.34 19.56 -1.80
N THR A 137 -4.45 20.87 -2.00
CA THR A 137 -4.31 21.84 -0.91
C THR A 137 -5.59 21.79 -0.06
N PRO A 138 -5.50 21.82 1.28
CA PRO A 138 -6.69 21.85 2.12
C PRO A 138 -7.32 23.24 2.05
N LYS A 139 -8.20 23.46 1.08
CA LYS A 139 -9.31 24.43 1.14
C LYS A 139 -10.26 24.24 -0.06
N SER A 140 -11.54 24.15 0.29
CA SER A 140 -12.77 24.18 -0.53
C SER A 140 -12.98 23.06 -1.55
N LEU A 141 -13.89 22.16 -1.19
CA LEU A 141 -14.68 21.31 -2.07
C LEU A 141 -15.43 22.17 -3.11
N THR A 142 -14.96 22.20 -4.35
CA THR A 142 -15.75 22.25 -5.59
C THR A 142 -14.80 22.00 -6.76
N PHE A 143 -15.13 21.05 -7.65
CA PHE A 143 -14.29 20.72 -8.81
C PHE A 143 -14.95 21.20 -10.10
N PRO A 144 -14.34 22.15 -10.85
CA PRO A 144 -14.55 22.23 -12.29
C PRO A 144 -13.75 21.12 -13.00
N PRO A 145 -14.12 20.75 -14.25
CA PRO A 145 -13.45 19.70 -15.01
C PRO A 145 -11.95 19.99 -15.17
N PRO A 146 -11.10 18.94 -15.24
CA PRO A 146 -9.65 19.10 -15.25
C PRO A 146 -9.18 19.88 -16.49
N LYS A 147 -8.65 21.09 -16.29
CA LYS A 147 -7.93 21.83 -17.33
C LYS A 147 -6.55 21.20 -17.55
N LYS A 148 -6.19 20.99 -18.81
CA LYS A 148 -4.88 20.50 -19.26
C LYS A 148 -3.78 21.48 -18.79
N GLY A 149 -3.04 21.12 -17.74
CA GLY A 149 -1.88 21.87 -17.24
C GLY A 149 -0.64 20.99 -17.24
N LYS A 150 0.53 21.59 -17.53
CA LYS A 150 1.83 20.89 -17.50
C LYS A 150 2.17 20.50 -16.05
N PHE A 151 2.42 19.23 -15.82
CA PHE A 151 2.85 18.70 -14.52
C PHE A 151 4.38 18.68 -14.44
N HIS A 152 4.95 19.09 -13.30
CA HIS A 152 6.37 18.88 -13.02
C HIS A 152 6.60 17.41 -12.66
N LEU A 153 7.36 16.72 -13.50
CA LEU A 153 7.72 15.32 -13.36
C LEU A 153 9.00 15.20 -12.53
N SER A 154 8.97 14.37 -11.50
CA SER A 154 10.17 13.84 -10.87
C SER A 154 10.01 12.33 -10.83
N PRO A 155 10.91 11.54 -11.45
CA PRO A 155 10.85 10.09 -11.35
C PRO A 155 11.03 9.69 -9.89
N LEU A 156 10.17 8.78 -9.42
CA LEU A 156 10.34 8.08 -8.16
C LEU A 156 10.85 6.68 -8.49
N TYR A 157 11.79 6.18 -7.69
CA TYR A 157 12.35 4.83 -7.83
C TYR A 157 11.80 3.94 -6.71
N PHE A 158 11.48 2.69 -7.05
CA PHE A 158 10.77 1.74 -6.19
C PHE A 158 11.51 0.40 -6.17
N THR A 159 11.25 -0.42 -5.15
CA THR A 159 11.78 -1.79 -4.99
C THR A 159 10.65 -2.80 -5.02
#